data_AF-A0A960X931-F1
#
_entry.id   AF-A0A960X931-F1
#
_cell.length_a   1.000
_cell.length_b   1.000
_cell.length_c   1.000
_cell.angle_alpha   90.00
_cell.angle_beta   90.00
_cell.angle_gamma   90.00
#
_symmetry.space_group_name_H-M   'P 1'
#
loop_
_entity.id
_entity.type
_entity.pdbx_description
1 polymer ?
#
loop_
_entity_poly.entity_id
_entity_poly.type
_entity_poly.pdbx_seq_one_letter_code
_entity_poly.pdbx_strand_id
1 'polypeptide(L)'
;DKAAQEPDPLNFKEPVLVIGSTHAPEEKLFLDVVSKVWENTPNLKVYIVPRHPERFDQVAKLIENKGVAYTRSSKKETGSEKLVLVDEMGKL
;
A
#
# COMPACT_ATOMS: atom_id res chain seq x y z
N ASP A 1 0.37 -16.82 38.23
CA ASP A 1 1.15 -16.04 37.26
C ASP A 1 0.70 -16.35 35.84
N LYS A 2 0.16 -15.36 35.11
CA LYS A 2 -0.14 -15.52 33.67
C LYS A 2 1.17 -15.33 32.92
N ALA A 3 1.66 -16.39 32.30
CA ALA A 3 2.74 -16.31 31.32
C ALA A 3 2.38 -15.24 30.29
N ALA A 4 3.28 -14.27 30.08
CA ALA A 4 3.15 -13.29 29.02
C ALA A 4 3.16 -14.07 27.70
N GLN A 5 2.01 -14.13 27.03
CA GLN A 5 1.89 -14.66 25.68
C GLN A 5 2.81 -13.80 24.79
N GLU A 6 3.78 -14.42 24.13
CA GLU A 6 4.60 -13.72 23.12
C GLU A 6 3.67 -13.04 22.11
N PRO A 7 3.97 -11.81 21.67
CA PRO A 7 3.12 -11.12 20.71
C PRO A 7 3.01 -11.96 19.45
N ASP A 8 1.77 -12.32 19.08
CA ASP A 8 1.52 -13.00 17.82
C ASP A 8 2.08 -12.14 16.68
N PRO A 9 3.09 -12.63 15.94
CA PRO A 9 3.76 -11.87 14.89
C PRO A 9 2.83 -11.49 13.72
N LEU A 10 1.63 -12.09 13.68
CA LEU A 10 0.59 -11.82 12.70
C LEU A 10 -0.62 -11.05 13.28
N ASN A 11 -0.52 -10.55 14.52
CA ASN A 11 -1.55 -9.69 15.11
C ASN A 11 -1.48 -8.27 14.52
N PHE A 12 -1.81 -8.17 13.23
CA PHE A 12 -1.98 -6.91 12.56
C PHE A 12 -3.26 -6.26 13.11
N LYS A 13 -3.09 -5.16 13.87
CA LYS A 13 -4.21 -4.34 14.37
C LYS A 13 -5.08 -3.77 13.24
N GLU A 14 -4.57 -3.79 12.01
CA GLU A 14 -5.19 -3.25 10.82
C GLU A 14 -4.97 -4.21 9.64
N PRO A 15 -6.00 -4.50 8.82
CA PRO A 15 -5.84 -5.36 7.66
C PRO A 15 -4.89 -4.70 6.66
N VAL A 16 -4.06 -5.52 6.02
CA VAL A 16 -3.11 -5.09 5.00
C VAL A 16 -3.42 -5.79 3.68
N LEU A 17 -3.51 -5.03 2.60
CA LEU A 17 -3.59 -5.54 1.23
C LEU A 17 -2.33 -5.13 0.46
N VAL A 18 -1.61 -6.12 -0.05
CA VAL A 18 -0.46 -5.90 -0.92
C VAL A 18 -0.84 -6.32 -2.34
N ILE A 19 -0.78 -5.39 -3.28
CA ILE A 19 -0.83 -5.70 -4.71
C ILE A 19 0.61 -5.73 -5.23
N GLY A 20 1.15 -6.95 -5.21
CA GLY A 20 2.53 -7.26 -5.58
C GLY A 20 2.72 -7.35 -7.10
N SER A 21 3.89 -6.94 -7.60
CA SER A 21 4.32 -7.19 -8.98
C SER A 21 3.34 -6.67 -10.06
N THR A 22 2.73 -5.51 -9.82
CA THR A 22 1.71 -4.97 -10.71
C THR A 22 2.30 -4.49 -12.05
N HIS A 23 1.49 -4.61 -13.10
CA HIS A 23 1.75 -4.08 -14.44
C HIS A 23 0.59 -3.19 -14.89
N ALA A 24 0.84 -2.30 -15.86
CA ALA A 24 -0.28 -1.63 -16.52
C ALA A 24 -1.19 -2.67 -17.20
N PRO A 25 -2.53 -2.54 -17.10
CA PRO A 25 -3.29 -1.44 -16.49
C PRO A 25 -3.78 -1.69 -15.05
N GLU A 26 -3.27 -2.70 -14.35
CA GLU A 26 -3.79 -3.20 -13.07
C GLU A 26 -3.85 -2.12 -11.99
N GLU A 27 -2.83 -1.25 -11.89
CA GLU A 27 -2.81 -0.21 -10.86
C GLU A 27 -3.94 0.79 -11.04
N LYS A 28 -4.30 1.11 -12.29
CA LYS A 28 -5.41 2.00 -12.59
C LYS A 28 -6.74 1.38 -12.14
N LEU A 29 -6.97 0.12 -12.50
CA LEU A 29 -8.20 -0.60 -12.16
C LEU A 29 -8.37 -0.70 -10.64
N PHE A 30 -7.29 -0.95 -9.92
CA PHE A 30 -7.30 -0.98 -8.47
C PHE A 30 -7.63 0.39 -7.86
N LEU A 31 -6.98 1.46 -8.33
CA LEU A 31 -7.23 2.82 -7.86
C LEU A 31 -8.67 3.29 -8.14
N ASP A 32 -9.33 2.75 -9.18
CA ASP A 32 -10.74 3.03 -9.48
C ASP A 32 -11.71 2.46 -8.42
N VAL A 33 -11.28 1.48 -7.62
CA VAL A 33 -12.14 0.81 -6.63
C VAL A 33 -11.68 0.97 -5.18
N VAL A 34 -10.42 1.35 -4.93
CA VAL A 34 -9.84 1.38 -3.57
C VAL A 34 -10.63 2.25 -2.59
N SER A 35 -11.18 3.38 -3.04
CA SER A 35 -12.00 4.25 -2.19
C SER A 35 -13.26 3.55 -1.66
N LYS A 36 -13.92 2.72 -2.49
CA LYS A 36 -15.09 1.92 -2.08
C LYS A 36 -14.71 0.80 -1.10
N VAL A 37 -13.49 0.28 -1.23
CA VAL A 37 -12.97 -0.69 -0.26
C VAL A 37 -12.75 -0.02 1.10
N TRP A 38 -12.20 1.21 1.12
CA TRP A 38 -12.02 1.97 2.35
C TRP A 38 -13.32 2.42 3.03
N GLU A 39 -14.44 2.53 2.30
CA GLU A 39 -15.75 2.76 2.92
C GLU A 39 -16.18 1.60 3.83
N ASN A 40 -15.87 0.36 3.44
CA ASN A 40 -16.23 -0.85 4.19
C ASN A 40 -15.14 -1.28 5.18
N THR A 41 -13.87 -0.98 4.86
CA THR A 41 -12.71 -1.30 5.70
C THR A 41 -11.84 -0.06 5.88
N PRO A 42 -12.23 0.89 6.75
CA PRO A 42 -11.56 2.19 6.86
C PRO A 42 -10.12 2.12 7.34
N ASN A 43 -9.73 1.05 8.04
CA ASN A 43 -8.38 0.81 8.53
C ASN A 43 -7.53 -0.05 7.57
N LEU A 44 -8.00 -0.34 6.34
CA LEU A 44 -7.20 -1.08 5.38
C LEU A 44 -5.98 -0.28 4.93
N LYS A 45 -4.79 -0.80 5.20
CA LYS A 45 -3.53 -0.32 4.62
C LYS A 45 -3.27 -1.03 3.30
N VAL A 46 -2.92 -0.28 2.27
CA VAL A 46 -2.69 -0.77 0.92
C VAL A 46 -1.24 -0.52 0.51
N TYR A 47 -0.59 -1.52 -0.07
CA TYR A 47 0.73 -1.41 -0.67
C TYR A 47 0.64 -1.72 -2.16
N ILE A 48 1.07 -0.78 -3.00
CA ILE A 48 1.22 -0.97 -4.45
C ILE A 48 2.68 -1.19 -4.77
N VAL A 49 2.99 -2.28 -5.47
CA VAL A 49 4.35 -2.72 -5.73
C VAL A 49 4.54 -2.92 -7.22
N PRO A 50 4.91 -1.88 -7.98
CA PRO A 50 5.13 -2.01 -9.41
C PRO A 50 6.27 -2.99 -9.69
N ARG A 51 6.09 -3.86 -10.69
CA ARG A 51 7.09 -4.88 -11.05
C ARG A 51 8.44 -4.28 -11.45
N HIS A 52 8.42 -3.11 -12.09
CA HIS A 52 9.60 -2.52 -12.71
C HIS A 52 9.89 -1.10 -12.19
N PRO A 53 11.15 -0.73 -11.90
CA PRO A 53 11.49 0.60 -11.38
C PRO A 53 11.06 1.78 -12.24
N GLU A 54 11.15 1.64 -13.56
CA GLU A 54 10.73 2.68 -14.52
C GLU A 54 9.24 3.04 -14.40
N ARG A 55 8.45 2.18 -13.74
CA ARG A 55 7.02 2.39 -13.51
C ARG A 55 6.73 3.20 -12.25
N PHE A 56 7.68 3.38 -11.32
CA PHE A 56 7.40 4.00 -10.03
C PHE A 56 6.83 5.41 -10.15
N ASP A 57 7.42 6.25 -11.01
CA ASP A 57 6.92 7.62 -11.23
C ASP A 57 5.61 7.63 -12.02
N GLN A 58 5.42 6.66 -12.91
CA GLN A 58 4.17 6.54 -13.66
C GLN A 58 3.00 6.15 -12.74
N VAL A 59 3.22 5.21 -11.82
CA VAL A 59 2.21 4.79 -10.84
C VAL A 59 1.95 5.90 -9.82
N ALA A 60 2.98 6.62 -9.37
CA ALA A 60 2.81 7.82 -8.54
C ALA A 60 1.86 8.84 -9.19
N LYS A 61 2.08 9.18 -10.47
CA LYS A 61 1.19 10.08 -11.23
C LYS A 61 -0.24 9.53 -11.35
N LEU A 62 -0.41 8.22 -11.51
CA LEU A 62 -1.75 7.62 -11.54
C LEU A 62 -2.48 7.80 -10.20
N ILE A 63 -1.78 7.62 -9.09
CA ILE A 63 -2.32 7.82 -7.74
C ILE A 63 -2.71 9.30 -7.54
N GLU A 64 -1.83 10.24 -7.90
CA GLU A 64 -2.08 11.69 -7.82
C GLU A 64 -3.29 12.12 -8.66
N ASN A 65 -3.39 11.63 -9.90
CA ASN A 65 -4.53 11.91 -10.78
C ASN A 65 -5.86 11.36 -10.24
N LYS A 66 -5.81 10.38 -9.34
CA LYS A 66 -6.98 9.82 -8.66
C LYS A 66 -7.34 10.58 -7.37
N GLY A 67 -6.52 11.56 -6.97
CA GLY A 67 -6.71 12.34 -5.76
C GLY A 67 -6.53 11.51 -4.48
N VAL A 68 -5.78 10.41 -4.56
CA VAL A 68 -5.56 9.52 -3.40
C VAL A 68 -4.27 9.95 -2.69
N ALA A 69 -4.37 10.25 -1.39
CA ALA A 69 -3.20 10.53 -0.57
C ALA A 69 -2.35 9.26 -0.41
N TYR A 70 -1.04 9.39 -0.59
CA TYR A 70 -0.11 8.26 -0.54
C TYR A 70 1.27 8.66 -0.04
N THR A 71 2.02 7.67 0.43
CA THR A 71 3.46 7.76 0.70
C THR A 71 4.26 6.88 -0.23
N ARG A 72 5.54 7.19 -0.38
CA ARG A 72 6.51 6.34 -1.08
C ARG A 72 7.41 5.66 -0.07
N SER A 73 7.70 4.37 -0.25
CA SER A 73 8.57 3.63 0.67
C SER A 73 9.99 4.20 0.72
N SER A 74 10.45 4.81 -0.37
CA SER A 74 11.77 5.46 -0.47
C SER A 74 11.89 6.75 0.33
N LYS A 75 10.76 7.37 0.70
CA LYS A 75 10.76 8.60 1.51
C LYS A 75 10.81 8.20 2.98
N LYS A 76 11.77 8.80 3.73
CA LYS A 76 11.97 8.55 5.17
C LYS A 76 10.77 8.92 6.04
N GLU A 77 9.80 9.63 5.49
CA GLU A 77 8.58 10.00 6.20
C GLU A 77 7.54 8.89 6.06
N THR A 78 7.37 8.12 7.13
CA THR A 78 6.20 7.25 7.32
C THR A 78 4.99 8.14 7.57
N GLY A 79 4.37 8.60 6.49
CA GLY A 79 3.08 9.27 6.61
C GLY A 79 1.97 8.28 7.02
N SER A 80 0.86 8.84 7.50
CA SER A 80 -0.31 8.12 8.02
C SER A 80 -1.30 7.68 6.93
N GLU A 81 -0.92 7.83 5.66
CA GLU A 81 -1.76 7.59 4.48
C GLU A 81 -2.07 6.11 4.34
N LYS A 82 -3.27 5.80 3.89
CA LYS A 82 -3.74 4.41 3.75
C LYS A 82 -3.09 3.69 2.58
N LEU A 83 -2.44 4.41 1.66
CA LEU A 83 -1.78 3.85 0.47
C LEU A 83 -0.28 4.13 0.52
N VAL A 84 0.50 3.09 0.31
CA VAL A 84 1.96 3.14 0.16
C VAL A 84 2.33 2.64 -1.22
N LEU A 85 3.06 3.46 -1.97
CA LEU A 85 3.74 3.03 -3.18
C LEU A 85 5.13 2.50 -2.79
N VAL A 86 5.37 1.22 -3.01
CA VAL A 86 6.69 0.62 -2.82
C VAL A 86 7.52 0.89 -4.06
N ASP A 87 8.42 1.87 -3.97
CA ASP A 87 9.23 2.39 -5.08
C ASP A 87 10.72 2.07 -4.90
N GLU A 88 11.02 0.91 -4.32
CA GLU A 88 12.36 0.41 -4.09
C GLU A 88 12.47 -1.07 -4.47
N MET A 89 13.55 -1.44 -5.14
CA MET A 89 13.82 -2.81 -5.53
C MET A 89 14.26 -3.66 -4.33
N GLY A 90 13.75 -4.89 -4.24
CA GLY A 90 14.13 -5.84 -3.20
C GLY A 90 13.55 -5.56 -1.81
N LYS A 91 12.50 -4.72 -1.70
CA LYS A 91 11.89 -4.34 -0.42
C LYS A 91 10.63 -5.13 -0.02
N LEU A 92 10.35 -6.27 -0.65
CA LEU A 92 9.26 -7.18 -0.31
C LEU A 92 9.65 -8.64 -0.52
#